data_AF-A0A0F9NX47-F1
#
_entry.id   AF-A0A0F9NX47-F1
#
_cell.length_a   1.000
_cell.length_b   1.000
_cell.length_c   1.000
_cell.angle_alpha   90.00
_cell.angle_beta   90.00
_cell.angle_gamma   90.00
#
_symmetry.space_group_name_H-M   'P 1'
#
loop_
_entity.id
_entity.type
_entity.pdbx_description
1 polymer ?
#
loop_
_entity_poly.entity_id
_entity_poly.type
_entity_poly.pdbx_seq_one_letter_code
_entity_poly.pdbx_strand_id
1 'polypeptide(L)'
;MPSKGKDYIHRVNGPAVICGDGSIRWYVDGKRHRLDGPAVEYASGTKHWWVDGKRHRLDGPAVEYASGLDLWYVEGKRHRLDGPAVKYAGGTKKWYVDGEQLDTEEVEEWLEENKVDLTTEIEQMAFKLRWL
;
A
#
# COMPACT_ATOMS: atom_id res chain seq x y z
N MET A 1 38.06 9.70 20.09
CA MET A 1 37.59 9.52 18.69
C MET A 1 36.16 10.00 18.63
N PRO A 2 35.79 11.02 17.83
CA PRO A 2 34.41 11.47 17.79
C PRO A 2 33.59 10.56 16.88
N SER A 3 32.46 10.08 17.41
CA SER A 3 31.45 9.26 16.73
C SER A 3 30.86 10.03 15.55
N LYS A 4 31.01 9.48 14.34
CA LYS A 4 30.48 10.06 13.10
C LYS A 4 28.96 10.27 13.20
N GLY A 5 28.54 11.47 12.80
CA GLY A 5 27.20 12.00 12.97
C GLY A 5 26.11 11.15 12.32
N LYS A 6 24.97 11.08 13.01
CA LYS A 6 23.67 10.75 12.43
C LYS A 6 23.23 11.93 11.56
N ASP A 7 23.91 12.12 10.44
CA ASP A 7 23.51 13.14 9.47
C ASP A 7 22.27 12.61 8.76
N TYR A 8 21.13 13.21 9.13
CA TYR A 8 19.81 12.99 8.57
C TYR A 8 19.94 12.89 7.05
N ILE A 9 19.71 11.70 6.52
CA ILE A 9 19.72 11.42 5.08
C ILE A 9 18.43 12.01 4.50
N HIS A 10 18.31 13.33 4.54
CA HIS A 10 17.16 14.07 4.05
C HIS A 10 17.69 15.12 3.07
N ARG A 11 17.59 14.82 1.78
CA ARG A 11 17.71 15.86 0.77
C ARG A 11 16.34 16.51 0.65
N VAL A 12 16.27 17.83 0.84
CA VAL A 12 15.03 18.60 0.88
C VAL A 12 14.16 18.37 -0.37
N ASN A 13 14.76 18.03 -1.52
CA ASN A 13 14.08 17.86 -2.80
C ASN A 13 14.52 16.61 -3.58
N GLY A 14 14.99 15.55 -2.91
CA GLY A 14 15.53 14.38 -3.62
C GLY A 14 15.56 13.12 -2.78
N PRO A 15 15.87 11.97 -3.40
CA PRO A 15 15.98 10.73 -2.66
C PRO A 15 17.07 10.82 -1.60
N ALA A 16 16.81 10.15 -0.49
CA ALA A 16 17.77 9.98 0.58
C ALA A 16 18.92 9.06 0.11
N VAL A 17 18.60 8.00 -0.63
CA VAL A 17 19.58 7.01 -1.08
C VAL A 17 19.31 6.60 -2.53
N ILE A 18 20.37 6.56 -3.33
CA ILE A 18 20.41 5.91 -4.65
C ILE A 18 21.42 4.77 -4.53
N CYS A 19 21.02 3.55 -4.83
CA CYS A 19 21.84 2.36 -4.68
C CYS A 19 22.53 2.00 -5.99
N GLY A 20 23.65 1.26 -5.90
CA GLY A 20 24.39 0.81 -7.10
C GLY A 20 23.60 -0.12 -8.02
N ASP A 21 22.53 -0.73 -7.53
CA ASP A 21 21.59 -1.54 -8.30
C ASP A 21 20.52 -0.72 -9.04
N GLY A 22 20.53 0.62 -8.91
CA GLY A 22 19.54 1.52 -9.48
C GLY A 22 18.29 1.74 -8.62
N SER A 23 18.19 1.12 -7.44
CA SER A 23 17.07 1.37 -6.53
C SER A 23 17.18 2.71 -5.80
N ILE A 24 16.04 3.33 -5.54
CA ILE A 24 15.93 4.66 -4.94
C ILE A 24 15.07 4.58 -3.68
N ARG A 25 15.48 5.27 -2.61
CA ARG A 25 14.81 5.25 -1.31
C ARG A 25 14.71 6.64 -0.70
N TRP A 26 13.58 6.91 -0.05
CA TRP A 26 13.27 8.16 0.66
C TRP A 26 13.05 7.87 2.14
N TYR A 27 13.63 8.72 3.00
CA TYR A 27 13.54 8.60 4.45
C TYR A 27 13.25 9.95 5.10
N VAL A 28 12.43 9.93 6.15
CA VAL A 28 12.24 11.01 7.14
C VAL A 28 12.61 10.45 8.50
N ASP A 29 13.52 11.11 9.23
CA ASP A 29 13.97 10.69 10.58
C ASP A 29 14.36 9.20 10.67
N GLY A 30 15.02 8.69 9.64
CA GLY A 30 15.46 7.29 9.55
C GLY A 30 14.36 6.27 9.23
N LYS A 31 13.11 6.71 9.04
CA LYS A 31 11.99 5.88 8.61
C LYS A 31 11.69 6.09 7.13
N ARG A 32 11.30 5.03 6.41
CA ARG A 32 10.84 5.15 5.02
C ARG A 32 9.61 6.06 4.97
N HIS A 33 9.67 7.11 4.17
CA HIS A 33 8.60 8.11 4.11
C HIS A 33 8.65 8.87 2.79
N ARG A 34 7.51 8.98 2.11
CA ARG A 34 7.27 9.92 1.00
C ARG A 34 5.76 10.10 0.81
N LEU A 35 5.29 11.34 0.62
CA LEU A 35 3.87 11.66 0.41
C LEU A 35 3.48 11.62 -1.07
N ASP A 36 4.34 12.15 -1.96
CA ASP A 36 4.00 12.36 -3.38
C ASP A 36 4.41 11.19 -4.28
N GLY A 37 4.74 10.04 -3.72
CA GLY A 37 5.21 8.89 -4.49
C GLY A 37 5.72 7.74 -3.62
N PRO A 38 6.23 6.68 -4.25
CA PRO A 38 6.77 5.55 -3.51
C PRO A 38 8.01 5.97 -2.72
N ALA A 39 8.09 5.52 -1.47
CA ALA A 39 9.26 5.71 -0.62
C ALA A 39 10.39 4.72 -0.97
N VAL A 40 10.10 3.70 -1.77
CA VAL A 40 11.09 2.80 -2.37
C VAL A 40 10.70 2.48 -3.80
N GLU A 41 11.63 2.70 -4.73
CA GLU A 41 11.53 2.30 -6.13
C GLU A 41 12.69 1.35 -6.44
N TYR A 42 12.38 0.10 -6.74
CA TYR A 42 13.39 -0.88 -7.12
C TYR A 42 13.67 -0.80 -8.62
N ALA A 43 14.90 -1.10 -9.04
CA ALA A 43 15.25 -1.17 -10.45
C ALA A 43 14.46 -2.23 -11.23
N SER A 44 13.91 -3.23 -10.54
CA SER A 44 12.97 -4.20 -11.13
C SER A 44 11.63 -3.59 -11.56
N GLY A 45 11.34 -2.34 -11.17
CA GLY A 45 10.04 -1.68 -11.36
C GLY A 45 9.08 -1.86 -10.18
N THR A 46 9.45 -2.65 -9.17
CA THR A 46 8.66 -2.80 -7.94
C THR A 46 8.66 -1.50 -7.13
N LYS A 47 7.50 -1.08 -6.62
CA LYS A 47 7.34 0.17 -5.87
C LYS A 47 6.66 -0.07 -4.54
N HIS A 48 7.09 0.67 -3.52
CA HIS A 48 6.46 0.62 -2.19
C HIS A 48 6.22 2.03 -1.66
N TRP A 49 4.99 2.29 -1.22
CA TRP A 49 4.59 3.52 -0.57
C TRP A 49 4.66 3.35 0.94
N TRP A 50 5.36 4.27 1.59
CA TRP A 50 5.52 4.30 3.03
C TRP A 50 5.32 5.72 3.54
N VAL A 51 4.60 5.84 4.65
CA VAL A 51 4.43 7.06 5.43
C VAL A 51 4.78 6.72 6.88
N ASP A 52 5.69 7.50 7.46
CA ASP A 52 6.21 7.30 8.83
C ASP A 52 6.64 5.85 9.13
N GLY A 53 7.28 5.19 8.17
CA GLY A 53 7.76 3.82 8.34
C GLY A 53 6.68 2.74 8.28
N LYS A 54 5.44 3.07 7.93
CA LYS A 54 4.35 2.12 7.67
C LYS A 54 3.96 2.12 6.19
N ARG A 55 3.58 0.96 5.65
CA ARG A 55 2.99 0.90 4.29
C ARG A 55 1.66 1.65 4.31
N HIS A 56 1.51 2.62 3.42
CA HIS A 56 0.34 3.49 3.41
C HIS A 56 0.15 4.08 2.03
N ARG A 57 -1.06 3.97 1.46
CA ARG A 57 -1.52 4.74 0.31
C ARG A 57 -3.05 4.70 0.25
N LEU A 58 -3.70 5.84 -0.01
CA LEU A 58 -5.17 5.93 -0.08
C LEU A 58 -5.68 5.70 -1.51
N ASP A 59 -5.02 6.26 -2.52
CA ASP A 59 -5.52 6.27 -3.91
C ASP A 59 -5.00 5.12 -4.77
N GLY A 60 -4.47 4.06 -4.16
CA GLY A 60 -3.87 2.96 -4.90
C GLY A 60 -3.14 1.96 -4.01
N PRO A 61 -2.51 0.94 -4.62
CA PRO A 61 -1.76 -0.06 -3.87
C PRO A 61 -0.54 0.57 -3.19
N ALA A 62 -0.31 0.19 -1.93
CA ALA A 62 0.88 0.59 -1.20
C ALA A 62 2.09 -0.28 -1.57
N VAL A 63 1.89 -1.38 -2.28
CA VAL A 63 2.95 -2.16 -2.94
C VAL A 63 2.49 -2.57 -4.33
N GLU A 64 3.30 -2.24 -5.33
CA GLU A 64 3.13 -2.68 -6.73
C GLU A 64 4.35 -3.52 -7.09
N TYR A 65 4.17 -4.83 -7.24
CA TYR A 65 5.24 -5.71 -7.70
C TYR A 65 5.29 -5.72 -9.22
N ALA A 66 6.50 -5.75 -9.77
CA ALA A 66 6.72 -5.91 -11.21
C ALA A 66 6.12 -7.20 -11.78
N SER A 67 5.87 -8.20 -10.93
CA SER A 67 5.17 -9.43 -11.29
C SER A 67 3.64 -9.26 -11.46
N GLY A 68 3.09 -8.06 -11.24
CA GLY A 68 1.65 -7.78 -11.29
C GLY A 68 0.88 -8.15 -10.02
N LEU A 69 1.57 -8.26 -8.87
CA LEU A 69 0.91 -8.36 -7.56
C LEU A 69 0.76 -6.96 -6.97
N ASP A 70 -0.47 -6.57 -6.67
CA ASP A 70 -0.79 -5.31 -6.03
C ASP A 70 -1.35 -5.55 -4.62
N LEU A 71 -0.87 -4.77 -3.66
CA LEU A 71 -1.28 -4.87 -2.25
C LEU A 71 -1.65 -3.49 -1.70
N TRP A 72 -2.84 -3.38 -1.12
CA TRP A 72 -3.32 -2.15 -0.48
C TRP A 72 -3.06 -2.18 1.01
N TYR A 73 -2.51 -1.08 1.54
CA TYR A 73 -2.29 -0.90 2.96
C TYR A 73 -2.62 0.54 3.37
N VAL A 74 -3.24 0.67 4.54
CA VAL A 74 -3.46 1.93 5.25
C VAL A 74 -2.91 1.77 6.65
N GLU A 75 -2.08 2.70 7.10
CA GLU A 75 -1.43 2.65 8.43
C GLU A 75 -0.74 1.31 8.75
N GLY A 76 -0.14 0.68 7.74
CA GLY A 76 0.56 -0.60 7.87
C GLY A 76 -0.33 -1.83 7.90
N LYS A 77 -1.66 -1.66 7.92
CA LYS A 77 -2.65 -2.73 7.88
C LYS A 77 -3.10 -2.96 6.45
N ARG A 78 -3.25 -4.23 6.06
CA ARG A 78 -3.84 -4.56 4.75
C ARG A 78 -5.32 -4.17 4.80
N HIS A 79 -5.74 -3.26 3.94
CA HIS A 79 -7.05 -2.65 4.04
C HIS A 79 -7.47 -2.05 2.70
N ARG A 80 -8.75 -2.26 2.34
CA ARG A 80 -9.39 -1.61 1.21
C ARG A 80 -10.93 -1.72 1.33
N LEU A 81 -11.66 -0.67 0.96
CA LEU A 81 -13.14 -0.66 0.95
C LEU A 81 -13.72 -0.56 -0.47
N ASP A 82 -12.96 -0.01 -1.42
CA ASP A 82 -13.35 0.17 -2.83
C ASP A 82 -12.98 -1.04 -3.72
N GLY A 83 -12.61 -2.17 -3.12
CA GLY A 83 -12.15 -3.34 -3.85
C GLY A 83 -11.30 -4.30 -3.02
N PRO A 84 -10.73 -5.35 -3.65
CA PRO A 84 -9.86 -6.29 -2.95
C PRO A 84 -8.53 -5.63 -2.58
N ALA A 85 -8.04 -5.93 -1.38
CA ALA A 85 -6.77 -5.43 -0.86
C ALA A 85 -5.55 -6.23 -1.36
N VAL A 86 -5.77 -7.33 -2.09
CA VAL A 86 -4.76 -8.09 -2.83
C VAL A 86 -5.28 -8.38 -4.23
N LYS A 87 -4.48 -8.09 -5.25
CA LYS A 87 -4.74 -8.52 -6.63
C LYS A 87 -3.52 -9.20 -7.19
N TYR A 88 -3.66 -10.45 -7.62
CA TYR A 88 -2.61 -11.20 -8.31
C TYR A 88 -2.74 -11.00 -9.83
N ALA A 89 -1.63 -11.09 -10.56
CA ALA A 89 -1.62 -11.04 -12.02
C ALA A 89 -2.53 -12.10 -12.67
N GLY A 90 -2.70 -13.26 -12.02
CA GLY A 90 -3.61 -14.33 -12.46
C GLY A 90 -5.10 -14.06 -12.19
N GLY A 91 -5.47 -12.87 -11.71
CA GLY A 91 -6.86 -12.48 -11.48
C GLY A 91 -7.40 -12.81 -10.09
N THR A 92 -6.71 -13.65 -9.31
CA THR A 92 -7.07 -13.96 -7.92
C THR A 92 -7.11 -12.69 -7.06
N LYS A 93 -8.13 -12.58 -6.21
CA LYS A 93 -8.38 -11.43 -5.33
C LYS A 93 -8.52 -11.89 -3.88
N LYS A 94 -8.14 -11.01 -2.95
CA LYS A 94 -8.43 -11.21 -1.52
C LYS A 94 -8.85 -9.90 -0.86
N TRP A 95 -9.81 -9.99 0.04
CA TRP A 95 -10.41 -8.86 0.74
C TRP A 95 -9.86 -8.73 2.15
N TYR A 96 -9.59 -7.50 2.56
CA TYR A 96 -9.11 -7.21 3.92
C TYR A 96 -9.67 -5.87 4.40
N VAL A 97 -10.11 -5.83 5.65
CA VAL A 97 -10.55 -4.61 6.34
C VAL A 97 -9.80 -4.52 7.67
N ASP A 98 -9.15 -3.39 7.94
CA ASP A 98 -8.37 -3.14 9.17
C ASP A 98 -7.34 -4.20 9.58
N GLY A 99 -6.82 -4.94 8.59
CA GLY A 99 -5.83 -6.01 8.76
C GLY A 99 -6.43 -7.41 8.81
N GLU A 100 -7.75 -7.54 8.96
CA GLU A 100 -8.46 -8.81 9.00
C GLU A 100 -8.78 -9.29 7.59
N GLN A 101 -8.51 -10.57 7.31
CA GLN A 101 -8.87 -11.18 6.04
C GLN A 101 -10.34 -11.58 6.08
N LEU A 102 -11.10 -11.15 5.08
CA LEU A 102 -12.48 -11.62 4.89
C LEU A 102 -12.49 -12.91 4.05
N ASP A 103 -13.56 -13.68 4.17
CA ASP A 103 -13.80 -14.78 3.26
C ASP A 103 -14.08 -14.24 1.85
N THR A 104 -13.27 -14.65 0.87
CA THR A 104 -13.38 -14.10 -0.48
C THR A 104 -14.66 -14.55 -1.17
N GLU A 105 -15.07 -15.79 -0.96
CA GLU A 105 -16.27 -16.35 -1.59
C GLU A 105 -17.50 -15.63 -1.04
N GLU A 106 -17.60 -15.48 0.28
CA GLU A 106 -18.70 -14.75 0.93
C GLU A 106 -18.81 -13.29 0.47
N VAL A 107 -17.67 -12.60 0.33
CA VAL A 107 -17.66 -11.22 -0.17
C VAL A 107 -18.11 -11.16 -1.62
N GLU A 108 -17.58 -12.02 -2.49
CA GLU A 108 -17.93 -12.01 -3.91
C GLU A 108 -19.40 -12.36 -4.15
N GLU A 109 -19.94 -13.35 -3.42
CA GLU A 109 -21.37 -13.69 -3.42
C GLU A 109 -22.23 -12.49 -2.99
N TRP A 110 -21.89 -11.82 -1.89
CA TRP A 110 -22.65 -10.66 -1.43
C TRP A 110 -22.67 -9.52 -2.45
N LEU A 111 -21.51 -9.23 -3.06
CA LEU A 111 -21.39 -8.19 -4.08
C LEU A 111 -22.26 -8.49 -5.30
N GLU A 112 -22.30 -9.75 -5.73
CA GLU A 112 -23.11 -10.20 -6.87
C GLU A 112 -24.61 -10.15 -6.55
N GLU A 113 -25.03 -10.71 -5.42
CA GLU A 113 -26.43 -10.75 -4.98
C GLU A 113 -27.04 -9.35 -4.81
N ASN A 114 -26.25 -8.42 -4.26
CA ASN A 114 -26.72 -7.08 -3.92
C ASN A 114 -26.40 -6.05 -5.01
N LYS A 115 -25.70 -6.45 -6.08
CA LYS A 115 -25.28 -5.58 -7.21
C LYS A 115 -24.52 -4.35 -6.73
N VAL A 116 -23.64 -4.57 -5.77
CA VAL A 116 -22.93 -3.51 -5.04
C VAL A 116 -21.81 -2.94 -5.91
N ASP A 117 -21.79 -1.61 -6.06
CA ASP A 117 -20.72 -0.87 -6.72
C ASP A 117 -19.88 -0.09 -5.69
N LEU A 118 -18.79 -0.72 -5.26
CA LEU A 118 -17.86 -0.16 -4.26
C LEU A 118 -17.08 1.07 -4.75
N THR A 119 -17.28 1.53 -6.00
CA THR A 119 -16.76 2.83 -6.42
C THR A 119 -17.51 3.99 -5.78
N THR A 120 -18.67 3.74 -5.18
CA THR A 120 -19.48 4.76 -4.49
C THR A 120 -19.26 4.72 -2.97
N GLU A 121 -19.27 5.90 -2.35
CA GLU A 121 -19.13 6.03 -0.88
C GLU A 121 -20.24 5.31 -0.10
N ILE A 122 -21.47 5.32 -0.62
CA ILE A 122 -22.62 4.66 0.03
C ILE A 122 -22.40 3.15 0.10
N GLU A 123 -21.92 2.55 -0.98
CA GLU A 123 -21.67 1.12 -1.03
C GLU A 123 -20.41 0.72 -0.24
N GLN A 124 -19.38 1.58 -0.20
CA GLN A 124 -18.25 1.38 0.71
C GLN A 124 -18.69 1.42 2.18
N MET A 125 -19.63 2.29 2.53
CA MET A 125 -20.24 2.32 3.87
C MET A 125 -21.04 1.04 4.16
N ALA A 126 -21.86 0.58 3.21
CA ALA A 126 -22.63 -0.66 3.36
C ALA A 126 -21.72 -1.88 3.54
N PHE A 127 -20.66 -1.97 2.73
CA PHE A 127 -19.62 -2.98 2.88
C PHE A 127 -18.97 -2.89 4.26
N LYS A 128 -18.50 -1.69 4.65
CA LYS A 128 -17.89 -1.50 5.97
C LYS A 128 -18.80 -1.94 7.13
N LEU A 129 -20.09 -1.62 7.08
CA LEU A 129 -21.07 -1.97 8.13
C LEU A 129 -21.37 -3.47 8.21
N ARG A 130 -21.18 -4.23 7.14
CA ARG A 130 -21.40 -5.68 7.16
C ARG A 130 -20.24 -6.44 7.81
N TRP A 131 -19.01 -5.94 7.66
CA TRP A 131 -17.78 -6.63 8.10
C TRP A 131 -17.03 -5.96 9.25
N LEU A 132 -17.61 -4.92 9.89
CA LEU A 132 -17.13 -4.28 11.13
C LEU A 132 -18.26 -4.14 12.14
#